data_AF-A0A9N9G7W9-F1
#
_entry.id   AF-A0A9N9G7W9-F1
#
_cell.length_a   1.000
_cell.length_b   1.000
_cell.length_c   1.000
_cell.angle_alpha   90.00
_cell.angle_beta   90.00
_cell.angle_gamma   90.00
#
_symmetry.space_group_name_H-M   'P 1'
#
loop_
_entity.id
_entity.type
_entity.pdbx_description
1 polymer ?
#
loop_
_entity_poly.entity_id
_entity_poly.type
_entity_poly.pdbx_seq_one_letter_code
_entity_poly.pdbx_strand_id
1 'polypeptide(L)'
;MSLDRYYKKRKQEIASSKLPGQNSTGCARTEGFKRISEDQKLRNMINNTKKSMTTNSSSSSPSLPLISPPTVTSRENRMKNRGILANMQQYNRETAKGDVDDVMRFNQMKGRTKQLKFAKSSIHSMGLFTKERIDANDMVIEYIGEVIRQSVADHRERRYARDGVRGSYMFRIDDDTVIDATKKGNIARFINHSCSPNCTAKIITHDGKKKIVIYAKRDIQAGEEITYDYKVDE
;
A
#
# COMPACT_ATOMS: atom_id res chain seq x y z
N MET A 1 -7.35 -0.49 23.25
CA MET A 1 -7.99 0.21 22.12
C MET A 1 -6.99 0.19 20.97
N SER A 2 -7.30 -0.37 19.79
CA SER A 2 -6.26 -0.52 18.76
C SER A 2 -5.83 0.84 18.18
N LEU A 3 -4.54 1.00 17.85
CA LEU A 3 -3.98 2.25 17.31
C LEU A 3 -4.79 2.78 16.12
N ASP A 4 -5.25 1.90 15.22
CA ASP A 4 -6.08 2.30 14.06
C ASP A 4 -7.46 2.85 14.48
N ARG A 5 -8.14 2.25 15.46
CA ARG A 5 -9.41 2.76 15.99
C ARG A 5 -9.23 4.10 16.70
N TYR A 6 -8.11 4.25 17.42
CA TYR A 6 -7.72 5.51 18.04
C TYR A 6 -7.51 6.60 16.98
N TYR A 7 -6.74 6.33 15.93
CA TYR A 7 -6.49 7.28 14.84
C TYR A 7 -7.76 7.63 14.05
N LYS A 8 -8.64 6.68 13.76
CA LYS A 8 -9.92 6.94 13.06
C LYS A 8 -10.86 7.84 13.87
N LYS A 9 -11.04 7.55 15.16
CA LYS A 9 -11.86 8.38 16.06
C LYS A 9 -11.26 9.78 16.23
N ARG A 10 -9.95 9.86 16.49
CA ARG A 10 -9.22 11.13 16.65
C ARG A 10 -9.22 11.98 15.37
N LYS A 11 -9.21 11.37 14.18
CA LYS A 11 -9.35 12.06 12.88
C LYS A 11 -10.70 12.77 12.72
N GLN A 12 -11.79 12.15 13.19
CA GLN A 12 -13.12 12.77 13.18
C GLN A 12 -13.21 13.96 14.14
N GLU A 13 -12.65 13.83 15.35
CA GLU A 13 -12.58 14.91 16.36
C GLU A 13 -11.70 16.09 15.92
N ILE A 14 -10.64 15.81 15.16
CA ILE A 14 -9.73 16.81 14.62
C ILE A 14 -10.33 17.54 13.40
N ALA A 15 -11.10 16.85 12.57
CA ALA A 15 -11.78 17.47 11.44
C ALA A 15 -12.87 18.47 11.85
N SER A 16 -13.43 18.34 13.06
CA SER A 16 -14.49 19.19 13.60
C SER A 16 -14.01 20.39 14.42
N SER A 17 -12.70 20.54 14.65
CA SER A 17 -12.14 21.58 15.54
C SER A 17 -11.49 22.74 14.77
N LYS A 18 -11.53 23.94 15.36
CA LYS A 18 -11.09 25.22 14.74
C LYS A 18 -9.65 25.18 14.22
N LEU A 19 -9.40 25.92 13.12
CA LEU A 19 -8.10 26.09 12.45
C LEU A 19 -7.03 26.60 13.45
N PRO A 20 -5.77 26.12 13.38
CA PRO A 20 -4.70 26.77 14.11
C PRO A 20 -4.51 28.20 13.60
N GLY A 21 -4.29 29.12 14.54
CA GLY A 21 -4.05 30.53 14.28
C GLY A 21 -2.84 30.74 13.37
N GLN A 22 -2.90 31.82 12.60
CA GLN A 22 -1.77 32.40 11.89
C GLN A 22 -0.52 32.47 12.78
N ASN A 23 0.66 32.42 12.14
CA ASN A 23 1.93 32.67 12.82
C ASN A 23 1.80 33.94 13.67
N SER A 24 2.15 33.85 14.96
CA SER A 24 1.98 34.94 15.92
C SER A 24 2.70 36.22 15.49
N THR A 25 3.79 36.08 14.75
CA THR A 25 4.59 37.19 14.22
C THR A 25 4.16 37.65 12.83
N GLY A 26 3.15 37.02 12.21
CA GLY A 26 2.73 37.27 10.83
C GLY A 26 3.71 36.80 9.74
N CYS A 27 4.95 36.41 10.09
CA CYS A 27 5.98 35.98 9.14
C CYS A 27 6.71 34.72 9.62
N ALA A 28 6.67 33.66 8.83
CA ALA A 28 7.36 32.40 9.16
C ALA A 28 8.89 32.54 9.23
N ARG A 29 9.47 33.61 8.66
CA ARG A 29 10.92 33.87 8.68
C ARG A 29 11.42 34.44 10.00
N THR A 30 10.54 34.96 10.85
CA THR A 30 10.89 35.58 12.13
C THR A 30 10.65 34.66 13.32
N GLU A 31 10.09 33.46 13.10
CA GLU A 31 9.90 32.46 14.15
C GLU A 31 10.98 31.36 14.10
N GLY A 32 11.45 30.91 15.26
CA GLY A 32 12.36 29.76 15.36
C GLY A 32 11.65 28.42 15.09
N PHE A 33 12.43 27.34 14.94
CA PHE A 33 11.89 26.00 14.70
C PHE A 33 11.09 25.48 15.91
N LYS A 34 9.78 25.30 15.72
CA LYS A 34 8.87 24.71 16.72
C LYS A 34 8.52 23.28 16.30
N ARG A 35 8.48 22.36 17.26
CA ARG A 35 7.95 21.00 17.01
C ARG A 35 6.43 21.09 16.88
N ILE A 36 5.94 20.81 15.68
CA ILE A 36 4.51 20.70 15.38
C ILE A 36 3.94 19.46 16.10
N SER A 37 2.83 19.62 16.81
CA SER A 37 2.16 18.49 17.46
C SER A 37 1.60 17.49 16.43
N GLU A 38 1.46 16.22 16.81
CA GLU A 38 0.86 15.21 15.92
C GLU A 38 -0.55 15.58 15.45
N ASP A 39 -1.32 16.28 16.29
CA ASP A 39 -2.65 16.78 15.93
C ASP A 39 -2.60 17.84 14.83
N GLN A 40 -1.66 18.78 14.93
CA GLN A 40 -1.49 19.82 13.92
C GLN A 40 -0.94 19.24 12.61
N LYS A 41 -0.10 18.20 12.66
CA LYS A 41 0.34 17.46 11.47
C LYS A 41 -0.81 16.75 10.77
N LEU A 42 -1.67 16.06 11.52
CA LEU A 42 -2.82 15.33 10.96
C LEU A 42 -3.82 16.29 10.30
N ARG A 43 -4.07 17.48 10.89
CA ARG A 43 -4.87 18.56 10.28
C ARG A 43 -4.28 19.05 8.97
N ASN A 44 -3.00 19.41 8.97
CA ASN A 44 -2.32 19.93 7.78
C ASN A 44 -2.37 18.92 6.63
N MET A 45 -2.26 17.62 6.96
CA MET A 45 -2.41 16.56 5.98
C MET A 45 -3.83 16.50 5.40
N ILE A 46 -4.88 16.51 6.25
CA ILE A 46 -6.28 16.52 5.80
C ILE A 46 -6.55 17.73 4.89
N ASN A 47 -6.07 18.90 5.27
CA ASN A 47 -6.25 20.13 4.49
C ASN A 47 -5.53 20.07 3.14
N ASN A 48 -4.32 19.51 3.07
CA ASN A 48 -3.61 19.30 1.81
C ASN A 48 -4.31 18.28 0.91
N THR A 49 -4.87 17.20 1.47
CA THR A 49 -5.66 16.22 0.71
C THR A 49 -6.93 16.87 0.15
N LYS A 50 -7.67 17.64 0.97
CA LYS A 50 -8.85 18.40 0.52
C LYS A 50 -8.50 19.40 -0.58
N LYS A 51 -7.42 20.17 -0.40
CA LYS A 51 -6.96 21.15 -1.39
C LYS A 51 -6.61 20.50 -2.73
N SER A 52 -5.94 19.34 -2.71
CA SER A 52 -5.64 18.56 -3.92
C SER A 52 -6.88 17.99 -4.61
N MET A 53 -8.00 17.79 -3.91
CA MET A 53 -9.27 17.36 -4.52
C MET A 53 -10.05 18.54 -5.10
N THR A 54 -10.00 19.72 -4.47
CA THR A 54 -10.70 20.94 -4.94
C THR A 54 -10.00 21.64 -6.11
N THR A 55 -8.68 21.52 -6.25
CA THR A 55 -7.95 22.16 -7.36
C THR A 55 -8.24 21.54 -8.73
N ASN A 56 -8.95 20.41 -8.79
CA ASN A 56 -9.37 19.80 -10.06
C ASN A 56 -10.70 20.35 -10.61
N SER A 57 -11.36 21.29 -9.91
CA SER A 57 -12.68 21.81 -10.33
C SER A 57 -12.72 23.30 -10.68
N SER A 58 -11.62 24.06 -10.62
CA SER A 58 -11.67 25.51 -10.90
C SER A 58 -10.34 26.17 -11.25
N SER A 59 -9.80 25.88 -12.44
CA SER A 59 -8.84 26.79 -13.07
C SER A 59 -8.97 26.76 -14.60
N SER A 60 -9.81 27.67 -15.11
CA SER A 60 -9.76 28.13 -16.50
C SER A 60 -8.47 28.95 -16.68
N SER A 61 -7.44 28.33 -17.23
CA SER A 61 -6.27 29.01 -17.80
C SER A 61 -5.81 28.20 -19.00
N PRO A 62 -5.55 28.82 -20.17
CA PRO A 62 -5.26 28.08 -21.39
C PRO A 62 -3.83 27.55 -21.34
N SER A 63 -3.68 26.25 -21.12
CA SER A 63 -2.38 25.56 -21.20
C SER A 63 -2.27 24.81 -22.53
N LEU A 64 -1.13 24.98 -23.19
CA LEU A 64 -0.68 24.31 -24.41
C LEU A 64 -0.91 22.79 -24.37
N PRO A 65 -1.24 22.13 -25.49
CA PRO A 65 -1.51 20.70 -25.50
C PRO A 65 -0.23 19.90 -25.27
N LEU A 66 -0.02 19.43 -24.03
CA LEU A 66 0.86 18.30 -23.77
C LEU A 66 0.10 17.02 -24.15
N ILE A 67 0.59 16.35 -25.19
CA ILE A 67 0.18 15.01 -25.59
C ILE A 67 0.52 14.07 -24.42
N SER A 68 -0.47 13.77 -23.58
CA SER A 68 -0.39 12.65 -22.66
C SER A 68 -0.47 11.35 -23.46
N PRO A 69 0.44 10.37 -23.24
CA PRO A 69 0.30 9.07 -23.88
C PRO A 69 -1.05 8.45 -23.47
N PRO A 70 -1.72 7.70 -24.36
CA PRO A 70 -3.06 7.20 -24.10
C PRO A 70 -3.03 6.33 -22.84
N THR A 71 -3.78 6.75 -21.83
CA THR A 71 -4.04 5.92 -20.64
C THR A 71 -4.85 4.72 -21.09
N VAL A 72 -4.19 3.58 -21.29
CA VAL A 72 -4.84 2.31 -21.58
C VAL A 72 -5.82 2.04 -20.44
N THR A 73 -7.11 2.09 -20.78
CA THR A 73 -8.18 1.97 -19.79
C THR A 73 -8.23 0.53 -19.26
N SER A 74 -8.65 0.33 -18.02
CA SER A 74 -8.88 -1.00 -17.45
C SER A 74 -9.86 -1.84 -18.32
N ARG A 75 -10.65 -1.21 -19.20
CA ARG A 75 -11.51 -1.86 -20.20
C ARG A 75 -10.73 -2.47 -21.38
N GLU A 76 -9.70 -1.81 -21.92
CA GLU A 76 -8.87 -2.38 -22.99
C GLU A 76 -8.03 -3.56 -22.51
N ASN A 77 -7.48 -3.46 -21.30
CA ASN A 77 -6.78 -4.59 -20.66
C ASN A 77 -7.74 -5.77 -20.38
N ARG A 78 -9.01 -5.48 -20.04
CA ARG A 78 -10.05 -6.50 -19.88
C ARG A 78 -10.44 -7.16 -21.21
N MET A 79 -10.45 -6.43 -22.32
CA MET A 79 -10.75 -6.96 -23.65
C MET A 79 -9.60 -7.79 -24.22
N LYS A 80 -8.35 -7.31 -24.11
CA LYS A 80 -7.16 -8.06 -24.58
C LYS A 80 -6.98 -9.40 -23.85
N ASN A 81 -7.40 -9.48 -22.58
CA ASN A 81 -7.29 -10.70 -21.78
C ASN A 81 -8.53 -11.62 -21.84
N ARG A 82 -9.64 -11.19 -22.46
CA ARG A 82 -10.85 -12.02 -22.60
C ARG A 82 -10.60 -13.26 -23.46
N GLY A 83 -9.64 -13.19 -24.40
CA GLY A 83 -9.21 -14.34 -25.19
C GLY A 83 -8.48 -15.43 -24.38
N ILE A 84 -7.80 -15.05 -23.29
CA ILE A 84 -7.01 -15.98 -22.46
C ILE A 84 -7.93 -16.77 -21.50
N LEU A 85 -9.01 -16.16 -21.01
CA LEU A 85 -10.00 -16.81 -20.15
C LEU A 85 -10.94 -17.76 -20.91
N ALA A 86 -11.25 -17.48 -22.19
CA ALA A 86 -12.12 -18.32 -23.00
C ALA A 86 -11.52 -19.71 -23.27
N ASN A 87 -10.19 -19.80 -23.41
CA ASN A 87 -9.49 -21.08 -23.57
C ASN A 87 -9.30 -21.84 -22.24
N MET A 88 -9.53 -21.19 -21.09
CA MET A 88 -9.32 -21.75 -19.76
C MET A 88 -10.56 -22.45 -19.19
N GLN A 89 -11.77 -22.11 -19.66
CA GLN A 89 -13.00 -22.79 -19.23
C GLN A 89 -13.06 -24.26 -19.67
N GLN A 90 -12.32 -24.66 -20.71
CA GLN A 90 -12.29 -26.03 -21.20
C GLN A 90 -11.35 -26.96 -20.40
N TYR A 91 -10.36 -26.42 -19.66
CA TYR A 91 -9.40 -27.23 -18.90
C TYR A 91 -9.82 -27.49 -17.44
N ASN A 92 -11.03 -27.04 -17.06
CA ASN A 92 -11.52 -27.07 -15.68
C ASN A 92 -12.41 -28.28 -15.37
N ARG A 93 -12.42 -29.29 -16.25
CA ARG A 93 -12.97 -30.61 -15.92
C ARG A 93 -11.79 -31.51 -15.60
N GLU A 94 -11.73 -31.91 -14.33
CA GLU A 94 -10.91 -32.98 -13.79
C GLU A 94 -9.53 -32.54 -13.24
N THR A 95 -9.47 -32.51 -11.91
CA THR A 95 -8.28 -32.60 -11.02
C THR A 95 -7.43 -31.35 -10.74
N ALA A 96 -7.61 -30.78 -9.53
CA ALA A 96 -6.59 -30.60 -8.47
C ALA A 96 -6.79 -29.30 -7.66
N LYS A 97 -6.68 -29.45 -6.33
CA LYS A 97 -7.06 -28.49 -5.29
C LYS A 97 -5.99 -27.39 -5.10
N GLY A 98 -6.44 -26.14 -4.96
CA GLY A 98 -5.77 -25.05 -4.22
C GLY A 98 -4.50 -24.46 -4.84
N ASP A 99 -3.40 -25.22 -4.84
CA ASP A 99 -2.05 -24.66 -5.09
C ASP A 99 -1.79 -24.36 -6.57
N VAL A 100 -2.38 -25.15 -7.48
CA VAL A 100 -2.22 -24.98 -8.94
C VAL A 100 -2.98 -23.75 -9.46
N ASP A 101 -4.14 -23.46 -8.85
CA ASP A 101 -4.97 -22.28 -9.18
C ASP A 101 -4.27 -20.97 -8.76
N ASP A 102 -3.66 -20.94 -7.57
CA ASP A 102 -2.90 -19.77 -7.11
C ASP A 102 -1.65 -19.50 -7.98
N VAL A 103 -0.99 -20.55 -8.47
CA VAL A 103 0.15 -20.43 -9.40
C VAL A 103 -0.28 -19.92 -10.77
N MET A 104 -1.38 -20.44 -11.34
CA MET A 104 -1.94 -19.93 -12.60
C MET A 104 -2.37 -18.47 -12.47
N ARG A 105 -3.06 -18.12 -11.37
CA ARG A 105 -3.46 -16.73 -11.09
C ARG A 105 -2.27 -15.80 -10.94
N PHE A 106 -1.22 -16.24 -10.24
CA PHE A 106 0.01 -15.46 -10.09
C PHE A 106 0.68 -15.18 -11.44
N ASN A 107 0.75 -16.18 -12.33
CA ASN A 107 1.29 -16.02 -13.68
C ASN A 107 0.45 -15.06 -14.55
N GLN A 108 -0.87 -15.23 -14.54
CA GLN A 108 -1.79 -14.37 -15.30
C GLN A 108 -1.76 -12.92 -14.79
N MET A 109 -1.64 -12.73 -13.47
CA MET A 109 -1.66 -11.42 -12.82
C MET A 109 -0.30 -10.72 -12.76
N LYS A 110 0.81 -11.44 -12.95
CA LYS A 110 2.13 -10.81 -13.18
C LYS A 110 2.13 -9.89 -14.40
N GLY A 111 1.28 -10.16 -15.39
CA GLY A 111 1.05 -9.27 -16.54
C GLY A 111 0.19 -8.04 -16.23
N ARG A 112 -0.49 -7.98 -15.07
CA ARG A 112 -1.41 -6.90 -14.68
C ARG A 112 -1.09 -6.37 -13.28
N THR A 113 -0.15 -5.43 -13.21
CA THR A 113 0.11 -4.70 -11.97
C THR A 113 -1.02 -3.72 -11.67
N LYS A 114 -1.48 -3.71 -10.40
CA LYS A 114 -2.47 -2.74 -9.95
C LYS A 114 -1.87 -1.34 -9.90
N GLN A 115 -2.66 -0.33 -10.23
CA GLN A 115 -2.20 1.06 -10.14
C GLN A 115 -2.19 1.52 -8.68
N LEU A 116 -1.01 1.54 -8.06
CA LEU A 116 -0.82 1.97 -6.68
C LEU A 116 -0.07 3.31 -6.60
N LYS A 117 -0.27 4.03 -5.50
CA LYS A 117 0.33 5.34 -5.21
C LYS A 117 0.91 5.34 -3.81
N PHE A 118 2.15 5.76 -3.69
CA PHE A 118 2.76 6.10 -2.41
C PHE A 118 2.35 7.52 -2.00
N ALA A 119 1.77 7.69 -0.81
CA ALA A 119 1.32 8.99 -0.31
C ALA A 119 1.40 9.06 1.21
N LYS A 120 1.20 10.26 1.77
CA LYS A 120 1.13 10.46 3.22
C LYS A 120 -0.05 9.67 3.81
N SER A 121 0.22 8.90 4.86
CA SER A 121 -0.78 8.07 5.55
C SER A 121 -1.21 8.72 6.87
N SER A 122 -2.46 8.47 7.25
CA SER A 122 -2.96 8.80 8.59
C SER A 122 -2.56 7.79 9.67
N ILE A 123 -2.10 6.60 9.29
CA ILE A 123 -1.70 5.55 10.22
C ILE A 123 -0.26 5.78 10.65
N HIS A 124 0.65 5.82 9.69
CA HIS A 124 2.07 5.98 9.99
C HIS A 124 2.81 6.59 8.81
N SER A 125 3.33 7.81 8.98
CA SER A 125 4.18 8.52 8.01
C SER A 125 3.68 8.44 6.56
N MET A 126 4.02 7.38 5.83
CA MET A 126 3.62 7.13 4.46
C MET A 126 2.86 5.80 4.35
N GLY A 127 1.98 5.69 3.36
CA GLY A 127 1.21 4.49 3.09
C GLY A 127 1.01 4.26 1.59
N LEU A 128 0.43 3.12 1.27
CA LEU A 128 0.16 2.70 -0.10
C LEU A 128 -1.34 2.81 -0.39
N PHE A 129 -1.70 3.49 -1.46
CA PHE A 129 -3.09 3.76 -1.84
C PHE A 129 -3.37 3.21 -3.24
N THR A 130 -4.56 2.71 -3.50
CA THR A 130 -4.95 2.30 -4.86
C THR A 130 -5.46 3.49 -5.68
N LYS A 131 -5.17 3.54 -6.98
CA LYS A 131 -5.73 4.51 -7.94
C LYS A 131 -6.94 3.96 -8.70
N GLU A 132 -7.18 2.65 -8.59
CA GLU A 132 -8.29 1.97 -9.25
C GLU A 132 -9.09 1.13 -8.25
N ARG A 133 -10.29 0.71 -8.64
CA ARG A 133 -11.07 -0.24 -7.86
C ARG A 133 -10.41 -1.62 -7.93
N ILE A 134 -10.29 -2.27 -6.78
CA ILE A 134 -9.79 -3.65 -6.66
C ILE A 134 -10.93 -4.49 -6.10
N ASP A 135 -11.29 -5.57 -6.78
CA ASP A 135 -12.34 -6.47 -6.35
C ASP A 135 -11.84 -7.41 -5.24
N ALA A 136 -12.75 -7.96 -4.43
CA ALA A 136 -12.40 -8.94 -3.41
C ALA A 136 -11.68 -10.15 -4.03
N ASN A 137 -10.71 -10.70 -3.30
CA ASN A 137 -9.85 -11.82 -3.69
C ASN A 137 -8.90 -11.56 -4.88
N ASP A 138 -8.84 -10.35 -5.43
CA ASP A 138 -7.84 -10.00 -6.43
C ASP A 138 -6.44 -9.84 -5.81
N MET A 139 -5.42 -10.28 -6.55
CA MET A 139 -4.02 -9.98 -6.24
C MET A 139 -3.76 -8.48 -6.38
N VAL A 140 -3.18 -7.89 -5.34
CA VAL A 140 -2.83 -6.46 -5.28
C VAL A 140 -1.39 -6.25 -5.72
N ILE A 141 -0.45 -6.88 -5.00
CA ILE A 141 0.99 -6.72 -5.21
C ILE A 141 1.77 -7.87 -4.56
N GLU A 142 2.87 -8.28 -5.18
CA GLU A 142 3.87 -9.17 -4.57
C GLU A 142 4.75 -8.39 -3.59
N TYR A 143 5.03 -8.94 -2.41
CA TYR A 143 6.00 -8.36 -1.48
C TYR A 143 7.40 -8.82 -1.87
N ILE A 144 8.20 -7.90 -2.44
CA ILE A 144 9.52 -8.21 -2.98
C ILE A 144 10.60 -7.67 -2.04
N GLY A 145 11.59 -8.51 -1.76
CA GLY A 145 12.81 -8.14 -1.04
C GLY A 145 13.91 -9.20 -1.21
N GLU A 146 14.97 -9.11 -0.41
CA GLU A 146 16.03 -10.11 -0.38
C GLU A 146 15.59 -11.33 0.44
N VAL A 147 15.63 -12.52 -0.15
CA VAL A 147 15.37 -13.77 0.58
C VAL A 147 16.62 -14.15 1.36
N ILE A 148 16.51 -14.22 2.69
CA ILE A 148 17.60 -14.49 3.62
C ILE A 148 17.19 -15.56 4.63
N ARG A 149 18.20 -16.22 5.23
CA ARG A 149 17.99 -17.17 6.33
C ARG A 149 17.65 -16.45 7.63
N GLN A 150 17.00 -17.15 8.56
CA GLN A 150 16.63 -16.58 9.87
C GLN A 150 17.83 -15.99 10.62
N SER A 151 18.95 -16.71 10.69
CA SER A 151 20.17 -16.24 11.38
C SER A 151 20.74 -14.94 10.80
N VAL A 152 20.60 -14.74 9.49
CA VAL A 152 21.01 -13.50 8.81
C VAL A 152 20.03 -12.38 9.12
N ALA A 153 18.73 -12.68 9.19
CA ALA A 153 17.70 -11.72 9.57
C ALA A 153 17.96 -11.16 10.96
N ASP A 154 18.22 -12.02 11.96
CA ASP A 154 18.51 -11.59 13.34
C ASP A 154 19.77 -10.72 13.42
N HIS A 155 20.80 -11.03 12.62
CA HIS A 155 22.01 -10.21 12.58
C HIS A 155 21.74 -8.84 11.97
N ARG A 156 20.97 -8.80 10.87
CA ARG A 156 20.57 -7.55 10.19
C ARG A 156 19.67 -6.70 11.08
N GLU A 157 18.73 -7.28 11.80
CA GLU A 157 17.85 -6.57 12.71
C GLU A 157 18.65 -5.84 13.80
N ARG A 158 19.59 -6.54 14.47
CA ARG A 158 20.48 -5.92 15.46
C ARG A 158 21.37 -4.82 14.87
N ARG A 159 21.75 -4.94 13.59
CA ARG A 159 22.53 -3.91 12.91
C ARG A 159 21.66 -2.70 12.58
N TYR A 160 20.46 -2.92 12.04
CA TYR A 160 19.50 -1.86 11.71
C TYR A 160 19.05 -1.08 12.94
N ALA A 161 18.86 -1.76 14.08
CA ALA A 161 18.60 -1.11 15.35
C ALA A 161 19.75 -0.19 15.78
N ARG A 162 21.00 -0.64 15.64
CA ARG A 162 22.22 0.17 15.94
C ARG A 162 22.39 1.35 15.00
N ASP A 163 22.11 1.16 13.72
CA ASP A 163 22.18 2.21 12.69
C ASP A 163 21.00 3.20 12.79
N GLY A 164 20.07 3.01 13.73
CA GLY A 164 18.91 3.89 13.94
C GLY A 164 17.86 3.79 12.84
N VAL A 165 17.84 2.70 12.06
CA VAL A 165 16.81 2.44 11.06
C VAL A 165 15.48 2.21 11.79
N ARG A 166 14.48 3.03 11.46
CA ARG A 166 13.16 2.95 12.08
C ARG A 166 12.23 2.00 11.32
N GLY A 167 11.64 1.06 12.04
CA GLY A 167 10.69 0.08 11.54
C GLY A 167 11.34 -1.21 11.03
N SER A 168 10.59 -2.31 11.09
CA SER A 168 10.98 -3.60 10.52
C SER A 168 10.35 -3.77 9.13
N TYR A 169 11.16 -4.11 8.14
CA TYR A 169 10.74 -4.43 6.78
C TYR A 169 11.04 -5.91 6.44
N MET A 170 11.04 -6.75 7.48
CA MET A 170 11.26 -8.18 7.37
C MET A 170 9.91 -8.91 7.38
N PHE A 171 9.74 -9.84 6.44
CA PHE A 171 8.55 -10.67 6.32
C PHE A 171 8.96 -12.14 6.40
N ARG A 172 8.55 -12.84 7.47
CA ARG A 172 8.77 -14.27 7.64
C ARG A 172 7.91 -15.08 6.66
N ILE A 173 8.54 -15.88 5.81
CA ILE A 173 7.84 -16.87 4.97
C ILE A 173 7.66 -18.16 5.76
N ASP A 174 8.76 -18.67 6.30
CA ASP A 174 8.84 -19.91 7.08
C ASP A 174 9.78 -19.70 8.27
N ASP A 175 10.00 -20.73 9.09
CA ASP A 175 10.88 -20.67 10.26
C ASP A 175 12.34 -20.32 9.90
N ASP A 176 12.84 -20.81 8.75
CA ASP A 176 14.21 -20.55 8.30
C ASP A 176 14.32 -19.48 7.21
N THR A 177 13.20 -19.01 6.62
CA THR A 177 13.23 -18.10 5.46
C THR A 177 12.49 -16.80 5.72
N VAL A 178 13.18 -15.68 5.50
CA VAL A 178 12.69 -14.31 5.69
C VAL A 178 12.96 -13.48 4.44
N ILE A 179 12.01 -12.62 4.05
CA ILE A 179 12.20 -11.59 3.02
C ILE A 179 12.55 -10.27 3.71
N ASP A 180 13.72 -9.71 3.42
CA ASP A 180 14.15 -8.40 3.90
C ASP A 180 13.99 -7.34 2.79
N ALA A 181 13.06 -6.40 2.98
CA ALA A 181 12.81 -5.28 2.07
C ALA A 181 13.45 -3.96 2.53
N THR A 182 14.36 -3.98 3.52
CA THR A 182 14.93 -2.77 4.13
C THR A 182 15.73 -1.95 3.12
N LYS A 183 16.62 -2.62 2.38
CA LYS A 183 17.53 -2.00 1.40
C LYS A 183 17.12 -2.25 -0.05
N LYS A 184 16.67 -3.47 -0.37
CA LYS A 184 16.17 -3.83 -1.70
C LYS A 184 14.75 -4.36 -1.56
N GLY A 185 13.80 -3.72 -2.20
CA GLY A 185 12.41 -4.15 -2.21
C GLY A 185 11.54 -3.27 -3.09
N ASN A 186 10.25 -3.58 -3.18
CA ASN A 186 9.30 -2.78 -3.94
C ASN A 186 8.41 -1.91 -3.03
N ILE A 187 7.44 -1.20 -3.62
CA ILE A 187 6.53 -0.29 -2.90
C ILE A 187 5.64 -1.00 -1.86
N ALA A 188 5.54 -2.34 -1.89
CA ALA A 188 4.75 -3.11 -0.91
C ALA A 188 5.29 -2.98 0.52
N ARG A 189 6.56 -2.60 0.70
CA ARG A 189 7.15 -2.32 2.02
C ARG A 189 6.48 -1.19 2.80
N PHE A 190 5.65 -0.38 2.12
CA PHE A 190 4.95 0.76 2.70
C PHE A 190 3.46 0.48 2.99
N ILE A 191 3.03 -0.78 2.85
CA ILE A 191 1.67 -1.17 3.27
C ILE A 191 1.66 -1.23 4.79
N ASN A 192 0.80 -0.43 5.42
CA ASN A 192 0.74 -0.29 6.87
C ASN A 192 -0.04 -1.43 7.53
N HIS A 193 0.20 -1.59 8.83
CA HIS A 193 -0.61 -2.44 9.69
C HIS A 193 -1.98 -1.81 9.96
N SER A 194 -3.03 -2.63 9.95
CA SER A 194 -4.30 -2.32 10.57
C SER A 194 -4.88 -3.56 11.25
N CYS A 195 -5.53 -3.37 12.41
CA CYS A 195 -6.27 -4.43 13.09
C CYS A 195 -7.62 -4.75 12.42
N SER A 196 -8.05 -3.93 11.45
CA SER A 196 -9.22 -4.19 10.60
C SER A 196 -8.80 -4.04 9.15
N PRO A 197 -7.91 -4.92 8.66
CA PRO A 197 -7.25 -4.76 7.38
C PRO A 197 -8.21 -5.04 6.22
N ASN A 198 -7.97 -4.38 5.09
CA ASN A 198 -8.65 -4.68 3.82
C ASN A 198 -7.91 -5.72 2.97
N CYS A 199 -6.65 -6.06 3.29
CA CYS A 199 -5.86 -7.07 2.61
C CYS A 199 -5.38 -8.19 3.53
N THR A 200 -4.99 -9.30 2.91
CA THR A 200 -4.31 -10.43 3.54
C THR A 200 -3.02 -10.75 2.79
N ALA A 201 -1.99 -11.17 3.50
CA ALA A 201 -0.83 -11.79 2.89
C ALA A 201 -1.09 -13.29 2.73
N LYS A 202 -0.67 -13.86 1.60
CA LYS A 202 -0.64 -15.30 1.34
C LYS A 202 0.75 -15.68 0.82
N ILE A 203 1.19 -16.88 1.18
CA ILE A 203 2.42 -17.47 0.66
C ILE A 203 2.03 -18.35 -0.53
N ILE A 204 2.66 -18.13 -1.68
CA ILE A 204 2.45 -18.90 -2.89
C ILE A 204 3.79 -19.50 -3.32
N THR A 205 3.79 -20.76 -3.72
CA THR A 205 4.98 -21.40 -4.29
C THR A 205 4.93 -21.26 -5.80
N HIS A 206 5.83 -20.45 -6.38
CA HIS A 206 5.94 -20.27 -7.82
C HIS A 206 7.35 -20.65 -8.28
N ASP A 207 7.45 -21.58 -9.23
CA ASP A 207 8.74 -22.05 -9.78
C ASP A 207 9.69 -22.58 -8.68
N GLY A 208 9.12 -23.38 -7.75
CA GLY A 208 9.85 -23.92 -6.60
C GLY A 208 10.26 -22.90 -5.54
N LYS A 209 9.91 -21.61 -5.70
CA LYS A 209 10.24 -20.52 -4.77
C LYS A 209 8.99 -20.00 -4.08
N LYS A 210 9.02 -19.93 -2.76
CA LYS A 210 7.95 -19.30 -1.97
C LYS A 210 8.02 -17.78 -2.13
N LYS A 211 6.85 -17.18 -2.35
CA LYS A 211 6.65 -15.74 -2.54
C LYS A 211 5.50 -15.27 -1.69
N ILE A 212 5.55 -14.01 -1.29
CA ILE A 212 4.49 -13.40 -0.49
C ILE A 212 3.68 -12.49 -1.39
N VAL A 213 2.37 -12.70 -1.41
CA VAL A 213 1.45 -11.96 -2.25
C VAL A 213 0.33 -11.38 -1.41
N ILE A 214 0.05 -10.10 -1.64
CA ILE A 214 -1.03 -9.38 -0.97
C ILE A 214 -2.30 -9.50 -1.80
N TYR A 215 -3.37 -10.01 -1.18
CA TYR A 215 -4.70 -10.15 -1.75
C TYR A 215 -5.71 -9.26 -1.06
N ALA A 216 -6.69 -8.76 -1.81
CA ALA A 216 -7.82 -8.03 -1.26
C ALA A 216 -8.78 -8.98 -0.51
N LYS A 217 -9.15 -8.64 0.74
CA LYS A 217 -10.17 -9.39 1.52
C LYS A 217 -11.60 -8.94 1.16
N ARG A 218 -11.74 -7.70 0.69
CA ARG A 218 -12.99 -7.07 0.28
C ARG A 218 -12.72 -6.18 -0.94
N ASP A 219 -13.77 -5.68 -1.56
CA ASP A 219 -13.66 -4.62 -2.56
C ASP A 219 -13.01 -3.37 -1.95
N ILE A 220 -12.06 -2.77 -2.67
CA ILE A 220 -11.30 -1.59 -2.29
C ILE A 220 -11.52 -0.51 -3.36
N GLN A 221 -12.03 0.65 -2.95
CA GLN A 221 -12.27 1.76 -3.86
C GLN A 221 -10.99 2.52 -4.20
N ALA A 222 -11.00 3.21 -5.34
CA ALA A 222 -9.93 4.13 -5.71
C ALA A 222 -9.72 5.19 -4.62
N GLY A 223 -8.47 5.41 -4.22
CA GLY A 223 -8.09 6.34 -3.16
C GLY A 223 -8.07 5.74 -1.74
N GLU A 224 -8.48 4.49 -1.54
CA GLU A 224 -8.34 3.82 -0.25
C GLU A 224 -6.89 3.39 0.03
N GLU A 225 -6.51 3.43 1.31
CA GLU A 225 -5.22 2.92 1.79
C GLU A 225 -5.25 1.39 1.89
N ILE A 226 -4.24 0.74 1.34
CA ILE A 226 -4.01 -0.70 1.43
C ILE A 226 -3.37 -1.00 2.79
N THR A 227 -3.93 -1.96 3.52
CA THR A 227 -3.49 -2.34 4.87
C THR A 227 -3.59 -3.85 5.07
N TYR A 228 -2.68 -4.42 5.85
CA TYR A 228 -2.75 -5.83 6.24
C TYR A 228 -2.45 -6.02 7.73
N ASP A 229 -2.74 -7.21 8.24
CA ASP A 229 -2.38 -7.57 9.60
C ASP A 229 -0.93 -8.07 9.63
N TYR A 230 -0.08 -7.46 10.46
CA TYR A 230 1.33 -7.80 10.53
C TYR A 230 1.57 -9.10 11.29
N LYS A 231 0.58 -9.58 12.06
CA LYS A 231 0.71 -10.78 12.90
C LYS A 231 2.04 -10.83 13.65
N VAL A 232 2.39 -9.72 14.29
CA VAL A 232 3.48 -9.71 15.25
C VAL A 232 2.95 -10.41 16.48
N ASP A 233 3.48 -11.60 16.77
CA ASP A 233 3.11 -12.35 17.97
C ASP A 233 3.29 -11.44 19.20
N GLU A 234 2.25 -11.37 20.06
CA GLU A 234 2.30 -10.68 21.37
C GLU A 234 3.25 -11.40 22.33
#